data_AF-A0A952SD52-F1
#
_entry.id   AF-A0A952SD52-F1
#
_cell.length_a   1.000
_cell.length_b   1.000
_cell.length_c   1.000
_cell.angle_alpha   90.00
_cell.angle_beta   90.00
_cell.angle_gamma   90.00
#
_symmetry.space_group_name_H-M   'P 1'
#
loop_
_entity.id
_entity.type
_entity.pdbx_description
1 polymer ?
#
loop_
_entity_poly.entity_id
_entity_poly.type
_entity_poly.pdbx_seq_one_letter_code
_entity_poly.pdbx_strand_id
1 'polypeptide(L)'
;MNTKTKYGSTEDQATTSPAADNVLDFSSTLKKLRSTVDPAMIRQRAGRRDRNGNMQMVEYVEWHTVADILDETAPDWCHEVKNIRAIGEIITVTVALTINGVTREGIGTGKVVTETGIKKAEHDALKRAAVKFGIARELYKKEFDSIDPEVTAAAEDPASVPDHLSEPIARTLGDMLSAKQLGMIRAIGRNTGIDTEAQCRSLLGCGVEELSKRAASNLIDHLRALESESSIPARRAV
;
A
#
# COMPACT_ATOMS: atom_id res chain seq x y z
N MET A 1 -42.50 -37.69 64.31
CA MET A 1 -42.74 -38.53 63.12
C MET A 1 -43.11 -37.61 61.97
N ASN A 2 -42.09 -37.16 61.21
CA ASN A 2 -41.77 -37.54 59.82
C ASN A 2 -42.76 -36.97 58.78
N THR A 3 -42.46 -35.81 58.17
CA THR A 3 -41.68 -35.60 56.92
C THR A 3 -42.41 -35.99 55.63
N LYS A 4 -42.66 -34.99 54.76
CA LYS A 4 -42.18 -34.93 53.36
C LYS A 4 -42.80 -33.73 52.61
N THR A 5 -42.05 -32.63 52.54
CA THR A 5 -42.23 -31.59 51.53
C THR A 5 -41.63 -32.10 50.22
N LYS A 6 -42.45 -32.18 49.17
CA LYS A 6 -42.08 -32.66 47.85
C LYS A 6 -41.40 -31.51 47.10
N TYR A 7 -40.08 -31.60 46.91
CA TYR A 7 -39.34 -30.71 46.02
C TYR A 7 -39.79 -30.98 44.58
N GLY A 8 -40.37 -29.97 43.95
CA GLY A 8 -40.59 -29.91 42.51
C GLY A 8 -39.25 -29.68 41.81
N SER A 9 -38.99 -30.53 40.84
CA SER A 9 -37.85 -30.56 39.93
C SER A 9 -37.66 -29.23 39.20
N THR A 10 -36.50 -28.61 39.41
CA THR A 10 -35.95 -27.59 38.52
C THR A 10 -35.57 -28.27 37.21
N GLU A 11 -36.31 -27.99 36.13
CA GLU A 11 -35.86 -28.29 34.79
C GLU A 11 -34.67 -27.37 34.50
N ASP A 12 -33.47 -27.93 34.44
CA ASP A 12 -32.29 -27.30 33.88
C ASP A 12 -32.56 -27.01 32.40
N GLN A 13 -33.12 -25.82 32.12
CA GLN A 13 -33.04 -25.22 30.80
C GLN A 13 -31.57 -24.91 30.55
N ALA A 14 -30.90 -25.79 29.81
CA ALA A 14 -29.62 -25.50 29.19
C ALA A 14 -29.78 -24.22 28.36
N THR A 15 -29.31 -23.10 28.91
CA THR A 15 -29.09 -21.86 28.17
C THR A 15 -27.96 -22.11 27.17
N THR A 16 -28.30 -22.68 26.01
CA THR A 16 -27.44 -22.66 24.83
C THR A 16 -27.23 -21.20 24.47
N SER A 17 -26.06 -20.66 24.81
CA SER A 17 -25.75 -19.26 24.55
C SER A 17 -25.67 -19.02 23.04
N PRO A 18 -26.42 -18.05 22.47
CA PRO A 18 -26.42 -17.77 21.03
C PRO A 18 -25.03 -17.38 20.50
N ALA A 19 -24.13 -16.93 21.37
CA ALA A 19 -22.75 -16.65 21.02
C ALA A 19 -21.95 -17.90 20.63
N ALA A 20 -22.24 -19.08 21.21
CA ALA A 20 -21.51 -20.31 20.89
C ALA A 20 -21.90 -20.88 19.52
N ASP A 21 -23.19 -20.81 19.18
CA ASP A 21 -23.71 -21.24 17.88
C ASP A 21 -23.18 -20.33 16.75
N ASN A 22 -23.14 -19.02 16.97
CA ASN A 22 -22.58 -18.06 16.00
C ASN A 22 -21.08 -18.28 15.71
N VAL A 23 -20.31 -18.73 16.71
CA VAL A 23 -18.87 -19.01 16.55
C VAL A 23 -18.64 -20.29 15.75
N LEU A 24 -19.43 -21.34 15.99
CA LEU A 24 -19.36 -22.58 15.21
C LEU A 24 -19.78 -22.34 13.76
N ASP A 25 -20.82 -21.53 13.54
CA ASP A 25 -21.29 -21.15 12.22
C ASP A 25 -20.22 -20.37 11.43
N PHE A 26 -19.65 -19.32 12.03
CA PHE A 26 -18.61 -18.52 11.38
C PHE A 26 -17.33 -19.31 11.04
N SER A 27 -16.90 -20.22 11.92
CA SER A 27 -15.75 -21.09 11.64
C SER A 27 -16.00 -21.99 10.42
N SER A 28 -17.23 -22.49 10.27
CA SER A 28 -17.64 -23.30 9.13
C SER A 28 -17.67 -22.48 7.83
N THR A 29 -18.18 -21.24 7.89
CA THR A 29 -18.19 -20.28 6.78
C THR A 29 -16.76 -19.96 6.34
N LEU A 30 -15.86 -19.65 7.28
CA LEU A 30 -14.45 -19.43 6.97
C LEU A 30 -13.76 -20.65 6.34
N LYS A 31 -14.15 -21.87 6.73
CA LYS A 31 -13.61 -23.10 6.13
C LYS A 31 -14.04 -23.25 4.67
N LYS A 32 -15.30 -22.92 4.35
CA LYS A 32 -15.80 -22.89 2.96
C LYS A 32 -15.12 -21.79 2.16
N LEU A 33 -15.03 -20.57 2.69
CA LEU A 33 -14.37 -19.44 2.03
C LEU A 33 -12.88 -19.68 1.72
N ARG A 34 -12.22 -20.60 2.42
CA ARG A 34 -10.82 -21.01 2.18
C ARG A 34 -10.67 -22.14 1.14
N SER A 35 -11.77 -22.66 0.59
CA SER A 35 -11.67 -23.67 -0.46
C SER A 35 -10.96 -23.10 -1.69
N THR A 36 -10.15 -23.93 -2.35
CA THR A 36 -9.47 -23.55 -3.58
C THR A 36 -10.48 -23.10 -4.62
N VAL A 37 -10.20 -21.99 -5.29
CA VAL A 37 -11.03 -21.50 -6.39
C VAL A 37 -10.90 -22.44 -7.59
N ASP A 38 -12.00 -22.70 -8.30
CA ASP A 38 -12.00 -23.48 -9.54
C ASP A 38 -11.00 -22.87 -10.54
N PRO A 39 -10.04 -23.65 -11.08
CA PRO A 39 -9.12 -23.21 -12.12
C PRO A 39 -9.79 -22.52 -13.31
N ALA A 40 -11.03 -22.89 -13.67
CA ALA A 40 -11.77 -22.26 -14.77
C ALA A 40 -12.12 -20.79 -14.51
N MET A 41 -12.19 -20.37 -13.24
CA MET A 41 -12.48 -19.00 -12.83
C MET A 41 -11.22 -18.13 -12.70
N ILE A 42 -10.04 -18.73 -12.74
CA ILE A 42 -8.76 -18.03 -12.66
C ILE A 42 -8.43 -17.43 -14.03
N ARG A 43 -8.15 -16.12 -14.03
CA ARG A 43 -7.67 -15.38 -15.20
C ARG A 43 -6.20 -15.09 -15.05
N GLN A 44 -5.53 -14.86 -16.17
CA GLN A 44 -4.12 -14.48 -16.20
C GLN A 44 -3.98 -13.13 -16.90
N ARG A 45 -3.09 -12.30 -16.37
CA ARG A 45 -2.70 -11.03 -16.99
C ARG A 45 -1.18 -10.90 -17.04
N ALA A 46 -0.70 -10.13 -18.00
CA ALA A 46 0.67 -9.68 -18.02
C ALA A 46 0.97 -8.90 -16.72
N GLY A 47 1.92 -9.42 -15.94
CA GLY A 47 2.46 -8.79 -14.76
C GLY A 47 3.76 -8.05 -15.06
N ARG A 48 4.73 -8.17 -14.15
CA ARG A 48 6.03 -7.53 -14.27
C ARG A 48 6.88 -8.24 -15.34
N ARG A 49 7.69 -7.46 -16.06
CA ARG A 49 8.75 -7.98 -16.91
C ARG A 49 10.00 -8.24 -16.05
N ASP A 50 10.52 -9.45 -16.11
CA ASP A 50 11.79 -9.84 -15.47
C ASP A 50 12.99 -9.17 -16.16
N ARG A 51 14.16 -9.15 -15.50
CA ARG A 51 15.45 -8.65 -16.02
C ARG A 51 15.83 -9.33 -17.35
N ASN A 52 15.41 -10.58 -17.54
CA ASN A 52 15.63 -11.35 -18.75
C ASN A 52 14.65 -11.01 -19.90
N GLY A 53 13.76 -10.04 -19.72
CA GLY A 53 12.77 -9.63 -20.72
C GLY A 53 11.50 -10.48 -20.76
N ASN A 54 11.44 -11.56 -19.98
CA ASN A 54 10.29 -12.46 -19.87
C ASN A 54 9.15 -11.79 -19.10
N MET A 55 7.92 -11.95 -19.59
CA MET A 55 6.73 -11.38 -18.95
C MET A 55 6.16 -12.40 -17.97
N GLN A 56 6.18 -12.07 -16.67
CA GLN A 56 5.56 -12.93 -15.67
C GLN A 56 4.04 -12.78 -15.77
N MET A 57 3.34 -13.91 -15.84
CA MET A 57 1.88 -13.94 -15.85
C MET A 57 1.38 -13.98 -14.41
N VAL A 58 0.46 -13.08 -14.07
CA VAL A 58 -0.15 -13.00 -12.75
C VAL A 58 -1.56 -13.59 -12.82
N GLU A 59 -1.81 -14.60 -12.00
CA GLU A 59 -3.13 -15.18 -11.79
C GLU A 59 -4.00 -14.25 -10.95
N TYR A 60 -5.26 -14.06 -11.34
CA TYR A 60 -6.21 -13.27 -10.59
C TYR A 60 -7.63 -13.79 -10.77
N VAL A 61 -8.52 -13.42 -9.85
CA VAL A 61 -9.96 -13.63 -9.98
C VAL A 61 -10.65 -12.30 -10.28
N GLU A 62 -11.71 -12.36 -11.09
CA GLU A 62 -12.60 -11.23 -11.32
C GLU A 62 -13.43 -10.91 -10.07
N TRP A 63 -13.87 -9.65 -9.96
CA TRP A 63 -14.60 -9.19 -8.78
C TRP A 63 -15.97 -9.88 -8.63
N HIS A 64 -16.65 -10.16 -9.75
CA HIS A 64 -17.97 -10.78 -9.73
C HIS A 64 -17.89 -12.22 -9.20
N THR A 65 -16.84 -12.97 -9.52
CA THR A 65 -16.62 -14.31 -8.96
C THR A 65 -16.42 -14.27 -7.44
N VAL A 66 -15.77 -13.22 -6.93
CA VAL A 66 -15.66 -13.05 -5.46
C VAL A 66 -17.04 -12.77 -4.85
N ALA A 67 -17.87 -11.97 -5.51
CA ALA A 67 -19.26 -11.74 -5.09
C ALA A 67 -20.09 -13.03 -5.15
N ASP A 68 -20.00 -13.81 -6.22
CA ASP A 68 -20.71 -15.09 -6.38
C ASP A 68 -20.35 -16.08 -5.26
N ILE A 69 -19.06 -16.19 -4.92
CA ILE A 69 -18.60 -17.03 -3.80
C ILE A 69 -19.17 -16.53 -2.46
N LEU A 70 -19.19 -15.21 -2.25
CA LEU A 70 -19.76 -14.61 -1.04
C LEU A 70 -21.27 -14.87 -0.95
N ASP A 71 -22.01 -14.70 -2.04
CA ASP A 71 -23.45 -14.96 -2.10
C ASP A 71 -23.79 -16.43 -1.79
N GLU A 72 -22.97 -17.38 -2.25
CA GLU A 72 -23.18 -18.81 -2.00
C GLU A 72 -22.79 -19.22 -0.56
N THR A 73 -21.69 -18.67 -0.03
CA THR A 73 -21.10 -19.17 1.22
C THR A 73 -21.46 -18.34 2.46
N ALA A 74 -21.76 -17.06 2.28
CA ALA A 74 -21.99 -16.07 3.33
C ALA A 74 -22.99 -14.99 2.85
N PRO A 75 -24.26 -15.35 2.60
CA PRO A 75 -25.25 -14.45 1.97
C PRO A 75 -25.58 -13.20 2.81
N ASP A 76 -25.17 -13.16 4.08
CA ASP A 76 -25.29 -12.02 4.97
C ASP A 76 -24.17 -10.98 4.80
N TRP A 77 -23.23 -11.21 3.87
CA TRP A 77 -22.10 -10.31 3.66
C TRP A 77 -22.54 -8.89 3.30
N CYS A 78 -21.77 -7.90 3.77
CA CYS A 78 -22.00 -6.52 3.39
C CYS A 78 -20.70 -5.79 3.03
N HIS A 79 -20.83 -4.84 2.12
CA HIS A 79 -19.75 -4.04 1.57
C HIS A 79 -20.02 -2.55 1.81
N GLU A 80 -19.07 -1.87 2.44
CA GLU A 80 -19.13 -0.43 2.70
C GLU A 80 -17.83 0.25 2.23
N VAL A 81 -17.95 1.29 1.41
CA VAL A 81 -16.81 2.14 1.04
C VAL A 81 -16.54 3.13 2.19
N LYS A 82 -15.42 2.95 2.91
CA LYS A 82 -15.06 3.78 4.07
C LYS A 82 -14.36 5.07 3.69
N ASN A 83 -13.49 5.01 2.68
CA ASN A 83 -12.69 6.16 2.29
C ASN A 83 -12.32 6.11 0.81
N ILE A 84 -12.37 7.28 0.16
CA ILE A 84 -11.84 7.49 -1.19
C ILE A 84 -10.86 8.65 -1.08
N ARG A 85 -9.61 8.43 -1.50
CA ARG A 85 -8.55 9.45 -1.44
C ARG A 85 -7.77 9.47 -2.75
N ALA A 86 -7.56 10.66 -3.31
CA ALA A 86 -6.62 10.86 -4.41
C ALA A 86 -5.24 11.20 -3.82
N ILE A 87 -4.21 10.49 -4.29
CA ILE A 87 -2.80 10.72 -3.95
C ILE A 87 -2.04 10.77 -5.28
N GLY A 88 -1.69 11.99 -5.72
CA GLY A 88 -1.10 12.21 -7.04
C GLY A 88 -2.00 11.71 -8.15
N GLU A 89 -1.50 10.79 -8.98
CA GLU A 89 -2.25 10.17 -10.09
C GLU A 89 -2.98 8.88 -9.70
N ILE A 90 -3.02 8.53 -8.41
CA ILE A 90 -3.63 7.30 -7.91
C ILE A 90 -4.83 7.63 -7.02
N ILE A 91 -5.95 6.94 -7.24
CA ILE A 91 -7.08 6.89 -6.32
C ILE A 91 -6.93 5.65 -5.47
N THR A 92 -6.98 5.84 -4.16
CA THR A 92 -7.07 4.76 -3.18
C THR A 92 -8.50 4.69 -2.65
N VAL A 93 -9.05 3.48 -2.61
CA VAL A 93 -10.38 3.20 -2.06
C VAL A 93 -10.22 2.20 -0.94
N THR A 94 -10.76 2.51 0.24
CA THR A 94 -10.81 1.61 1.38
C THR A 94 -12.22 1.06 1.53
N VAL A 95 -12.34 -0.25 1.55
CA VAL A 95 -13.60 -0.99 1.66
C VAL A 95 -13.59 -1.81 2.93
N ALA A 96 -14.69 -1.79 3.67
CA ALA A 96 -14.97 -2.72 4.76
C ALA A 96 -15.90 -3.82 4.26
N LEU A 97 -15.47 -5.08 4.40
CA LEU A 97 -16.27 -6.28 4.14
C LEU A 97 -16.64 -6.92 5.48
N THR A 98 -17.93 -7.07 5.76
CA THR A 98 -18.42 -7.71 6.98
C THR A 98 -19.12 -9.01 6.67
N ILE A 99 -18.82 -10.07 7.40
CA ILE A 99 -19.46 -11.40 7.30
C ILE A 99 -19.73 -11.90 8.73
N ASN A 100 -20.96 -12.29 9.05
CA ASN A 100 -21.39 -12.74 10.38
C ASN A 100 -20.89 -11.81 11.52
N GLY A 101 -20.94 -10.48 11.30
CA GLY A 101 -20.50 -9.47 12.27
C GLY A 101 -18.98 -9.24 12.37
N VAL A 102 -18.16 -9.96 11.60
CA VAL A 102 -16.71 -9.74 11.55
C VAL A 102 -16.36 -8.89 10.34
N THR A 103 -15.74 -7.73 10.56
CA THR A 103 -15.32 -6.81 9.50
C THR A 103 -13.83 -6.92 9.20
N ARG A 104 -13.46 -6.97 7.91
CA ARG A 104 -12.08 -6.83 7.44
C ARG A 104 -12.01 -5.82 6.33
N GLU A 105 -11.01 -4.96 6.39
CA GLU A 105 -10.84 -3.89 5.40
C GLU A 105 -9.88 -4.28 4.30
N GLY A 106 -10.10 -3.77 3.09
CA GLY A 106 -9.20 -3.87 1.95
C GLY A 106 -8.96 -2.49 1.35
N ILE A 107 -7.76 -2.28 0.80
CA ILE A 107 -7.39 -1.03 0.13
C ILE A 107 -7.07 -1.36 -1.32
N GLY A 108 -7.82 -0.79 -2.25
CA GLY A 108 -7.58 -0.94 -3.67
C GLY A 108 -7.13 0.35 -4.31
N THR A 109 -6.48 0.23 -5.47
CA THR A 109 -5.90 1.37 -6.18
C THR A 109 -6.33 1.43 -7.63
N GLY A 110 -6.43 2.64 -8.16
CA GLY A 110 -6.78 2.92 -9.56
C GLY A 110 -6.16 4.22 -10.03
N LYS A 111 -6.11 4.44 -11.35
CA LYS A 111 -5.56 5.70 -11.91
C LYS A 111 -6.62 6.80 -11.86
N VAL A 112 -6.25 8.01 -11.41
CA VAL A 112 -7.14 9.18 -11.32
C VAL A 112 -7.67 9.61 -12.70
N VAL A 113 -6.84 9.47 -13.73
CA VAL A 113 -7.07 10.07 -15.05
C VAL A 113 -8.25 9.45 -15.81
N THR A 114 -8.79 8.33 -15.34
CA THR A 114 -9.90 7.62 -16.00
C THR A 114 -11.06 7.43 -15.03
N GLU A 115 -12.29 7.62 -15.49
CA GLU A 115 -13.51 7.29 -14.72
C GLU A 115 -13.52 5.82 -14.24
N THR A 116 -12.90 4.94 -15.02
CA THR A 116 -12.72 3.52 -14.67
C THR A 116 -11.77 3.30 -13.48
N GLY A 117 -11.04 4.33 -13.04
CA GLY A 117 -10.07 4.26 -11.96
C GLY A 117 -10.70 4.01 -10.60
N ILE A 118 -11.76 4.76 -10.27
CA ILE A 118 -12.49 4.57 -9.00
C ILE A 118 -13.12 3.17 -8.97
N LYS A 119 -13.78 2.76 -10.05
CA LYS A 119 -14.42 1.43 -10.18
C LYS A 119 -13.39 0.31 -9.98
N LYS A 120 -12.22 0.43 -10.64
CA LYS A 120 -11.12 -0.53 -10.47
C LYS A 120 -10.59 -0.55 -9.04
N ALA A 121 -10.43 0.61 -8.41
CA ALA A 121 -9.94 0.70 -7.04
C ALA A 121 -10.90 0.06 -6.04
N GLU A 122 -12.21 0.28 -6.19
CA GLU A 122 -13.23 -0.36 -5.36
C GLU A 122 -13.24 -1.88 -5.53
N HIS A 123 -13.22 -2.37 -6.78
CA HIS A 123 -13.16 -3.81 -7.06
C HIS A 123 -11.89 -4.47 -6.47
N ASP A 124 -10.73 -3.80 -6.58
CA ASP A 124 -9.49 -4.27 -5.98
C ASP A 124 -9.57 -4.28 -4.44
N ALA A 125 -10.19 -3.25 -3.85
CA ALA A 125 -10.39 -3.15 -2.40
C ALA A 125 -11.28 -4.29 -1.87
N LEU A 126 -12.40 -4.58 -2.54
CA LEU A 126 -13.29 -5.69 -2.22
C LEU A 126 -12.52 -7.03 -2.26
N LYS A 127 -11.80 -7.29 -3.35
CA LYS A 127 -11.00 -8.53 -3.47
C LYS A 127 -9.96 -8.66 -2.37
N ARG A 128 -9.26 -7.57 -2.03
CA ARG A 128 -8.27 -7.56 -0.94
C ARG A 128 -8.89 -7.77 0.43
N ALA A 129 -10.11 -7.28 0.66
CA ALA A 129 -10.86 -7.57 1.89
C ALA A 129 -11.27 -9.05 1.96
N ALA A 130 -11.80 -9.59 0.85
CA ALA A 130 -12.23 -10.98 0.72
C ALA A 130 -11.09 -12.00 0.93
N VAL A 131 -9.89 -11.72 0.42
CA VAL A 131 -8.70 -12.55 0.63
C VAL A 131 -8.36 -12.70 2.10
N LYS A 132 -8.58 -11.63 2.89
CA LYS A 132 -8.39 -11.70 4.34
C LYS A 132 -9.35 -12.68 4.98
N PHE A 133 -10.54 -12.95 4.46
CA PHE A 133 -11.44 -14.02 4.93
C PHE A 133 -11.01 -15.42 4.47
N GLY A 134 -10.42 -15.54 3.29
CA GLY A 134 -9.89 -16.82 2.78
C GLY A 134 -10.03 -17.00 1.29
N ILE A 135 -10.87 -16.20 0.64
CA ILE A 135 -11.21 -16.33 -0.78
C ILE A 135 -9.97 -16.10 -1.64
N ALA A 136 -9.67 -17.05 -2.54
CA ALA A 136 -8.57 -16.96 -3.50
C ALA A 136 -7.19 -16.65 -2.87
N ARG A 137 -7.00 -16.98 -1.59
CA ARG A 137 -5.76 -16.66 -0.86
C ARG A 137 -4.55 -17.38 -1.43
N GLU A 138 -4.76 -18.55 -2.01
CA GLU A 138 -3.74 -19.35 -2.69
C GLU A 138 -3.10 -18.61 -3.87
N LEU A 139 -3.84 -17.73 -4.56
CA LEU A 139 -3.30 -16.95 -5.67
C LEU A 139 -2.26 -15.93 -5.19
N TYR A 140 -2.54 -15.29 -4.06
CA TYR A 140 -1.61 -14.36 -3.42
C TYR A 140 -0.37 -15.07 -2.86
N LYS A 141 -0.55 -16.30 -2.35
CA LYS A 141 0.59 -17.10 -1.88
C LYS A 141 1.50 -17.50 -3.04
N LYS A 142 0.94 -18.00 -4.13
CA LYS A 142 1.70 -18.33 -5.35
C LYS A 142 2.41 -17.10 -5.92
N GLU A 143 1.73 -15.94 -5.95
CA GLU A 143 2.36 -14.69 -6.38
C GLU A 143 3.55 -14.35 -5.48
N PHE A 144 3.39 -14.39 -4.15
CA PHE A 144 4.48 -14.13 -3.21
C PHE A 144 5.65 -15.12 -3.36
N ASP A 145 5.35 -16.41 -3.48
CA ASP A 145 6.37 -17.46 -3.66
C ASP A 145 7.09 -17.35 -5.02
N SER A 146 6.45 -16.74 -6.03
CA SER A 146 7.03 -16.47 -7.35
C SER A 146 7.84 -15.17 -7.44
N ILE A 147 7.75 -14.32 -6.40
CA ILE A 147 8.63 -13.17 -6.26
C ILE A 147 9.98 -13.70 -5.76
N ASP A 148 10.96 -13.79 -6.66
CA ASP A 148 12.32 -14.14 -6.28
C ASP A 148 12.81 -13.17 -5.18
N PRO A 149 13.26 -13.66 -4.01
CA PRO A 149 13.79 -12.79 -2.96
C PRO A 149 15.02 -12.00 -3.45
N GLU A 150 15.76 -12.56 -4.41
CA GLU A 150 16.82 -11.86 -5.15
C GLU A 150 16.27 -10.69 -5.98
N VAL A 151 15.04 -10.75 -6.51
CA VAL A 151 14.41 -9.65 -7.27
C VAL A 151 13.76 -8.60 -6.37
N THR A 152 13.39 -8.93 -5.12
CA THR A 152 13.05 -7.92 -4.09
C THR A 152 14.30 -7.23 -3.56
N ALA A 153 15.38 -7.98 -3.29
CA ALA A 153 16.68 -7.40 -2.94
C ALA A 153 17.32 -6.67 -4.14
N ALA A 154 16.96 -7.03 -5.38
CA ALA A 154 17.44 -6.37 -6.58
C ALA A 154 16.44 -5.37 -7.21
N ALA A 155 15.27 -5.18 -6.60
CA ALA A 155 14.49 -3.95 -6.67
C ALA A 155 15.05 -2.89 -5.70
N GLU A 156 15.89 -3.32 -4.75
CA GLU A 156 16.83 -2.50 -3.98
C GLU A 156 18.23 -2.45 -4.65
N ASP A 157 18.34 -2.82 -5.93
CA ASP A 157 19.55 -2.59 -6.72
C ASP A 157 19.51 -1.16 -7.28
N PRO A 158 20.33 -0.22 -6.78
CA PRO A 158 20.27 1.21 -7.13
C PRO A 158 20.66 1.51 -8.59
N ALA A 159 20.91 0.48 -9.41
CA ALA A 159 21.43 0.60 -10.77
C ALA A 159 20.40 0.43 -11.89
N SER A 160 19.11 0.13 -11.61
CA SER A 160 18.11 -0.17 -12.66
C SER A 160 16.92 0.80 -12.76
N VAL A 161 16.94 1.91 -12.02
CA VAL A 161 15.98 3.01 -12.25
C VAL A 161 16.50 3.86 -13.41
N PRO A 162 15.76 4.05 -14.51
CA PRO A 162 16.23 4.87 -15.62
C PRO A 162 16.48 6.32 -15.17
N ASP A 163 17.71 6.77 -15.38
CA ASP A 163 18.44 7.98 -14.94
C ASP A 163 17.82 9.36 -15.34
N HIS A 164 16.52 9.41 -15.68
CA HIS A 164 15.95 10.55 -16.40
C HIS A 164 15.03 11.47 -15.61
N LEU A 165 14.87 11.28 -14.29
CA LEU A 165 14.28 12.29 -13.41
C LEU A 165 15.02 12.23 -12.07
N SER A 166 15.86 13.23 -11.79
CA SER A 166 16.57 13.36 -10.51
C SER A 166 15.55 13.57 -9.40
N GLU A 167 15.06 12.48 -8.80
CA GLU A 167 14.14 12.59 -7.69
C GLU A 167 14.85 13.26 -6.52
N PRO A 168 14.34 14.41 -6.04
CA PRO A 168 15.04 15.22 -5.07
C PRO A 168 15.06 14.56 -3.68
N ILE A 169 14.06 13.70 -3.40
CA ILE A 169 13.82 13.13 -2.08
C ILE A 169 14.53 11.77 -1.93
N ALA A 170 15.27 11.59 -0.83
CA ALA A 170 15.89 10.33 -0.48
C ALA A 170 14.86 9.23 -0.21
N ARG A 171 15.00 8.09 -0.87
CA ARG A 171 14.09 6.94 -0.69
C ARG A 171 14.50 6.01 0.46
N THR A 172 15.76 6.06 0.87
CA THR A 172 16.33 5.22 1.94
C THR A 172 17.29 6.02 2.82
N LEU A 173 17.55 5.54 4.04
CA LEU A 173 18.54 6.16 4.94
C LEU A 173 19.95 6.19 4.35
N GLY A 174 20.30 5.20 3.52
CA GLY A 174 21.59 5.13 2.84
C GLY A 174 21.74 6.17 1.71
N ASP A 175 20.62 6.65 1.16
CA ASP A 175 20.57 7.66 0.09
C ASP A 175 20.40 9.08 0.61
N MET A 176 20.04 9.26 1.88
CA MET A 176 19.92 10.57 2.52
C MET A 176 21.24 11.34 2.51
N LEU A 177 21.16 12.67 2.34
CA LEU A 177 22.31 13.55 2.34
C LEU A 177 23.23 13.29 3.54
N SER A 178 24.54 13.33 3.27
CA SER A 178 25.54 13.14 4.33
C SER A 178 25.66 14.36 5.24
N ALA A 179 26.11 14.16 6.47
CA ALA A 179 26.44 15.26 7.40
C ALA A 179 27.43 16.27 6.78
N LYS A 180 28.34 15.81 5.92
CA LYS A 180 29.28 16.66 5.18
C LYS A 180 28.55 17.56 4.18
N GLN A 181 27.60 17.01 3.42
CA GLN A 181 26.79 17.78 2.46
C GLN A 181 25.89 18.80 3.16
N LEU A 182 25.24 18.40 4.25
CA LEU A 182 24.46 19.32 5.08
C LEU A 182 25.32 20.46 5.62
N GLY A 183 26.54 20.14 6.09
CA GLY A 183 27.52 21.15 6.52
C GLY A 183 27.93 22.11 5.41
N MET A 184 28.14 21.62 4.18
CA MET A 184 28.48 22.45 3.02
C MET A 184 27.32 23.39 2.63
N ILE A 185 26.09 22.88 2.56
CA ILE A 185 24.90 23.68 2.24
C ILE A 185 24.74 24.81 3.27
N ARG A 186 24.79 24.48 4.57
CA ARG A 186 24.69 25.46 5.66
C ARG A 186 25.85 26.48 5.64
N ALA A 187 27.06 26.07 5.25
CA ALA A 187 28.19 26.98 5.12
C ALA A 187 27.97 27.99 3.97
N ILE A 188 27.51 27.52 2.80
CA ILE A 188 27.24 28.40 1.65
C ILE A 188 26.12 29.39 1.98
N GLY A 189 25.03 28.94 2.61
CA GLY A 189 23.94 29.82 3.04
C GLY A 189 24.41 30.92 3.99
N ARG A 190 25.28 30.59 4.96
CA ARG A 190 25.86 31.58 5.88
C ARG A 190 26.78 32.58 5.19
N ASN A 191 27.57 32.14 4.21
CA ASN A 191 28.54 32.99 3.52
C ASN A 191 27.88 33.95 2.51
N THR A 192 26.79 33.50 1.87
CA THR A 192 26.10 34.25 0.82
C THR A 192 24.85 34.98 1.31
N GLY A 193 24.40 34.70 2.54
CA GLY A 193 23.12 35.20 3.08
C GLY A 193 21.89 34.57 2.42
N ILE A 194 22.07 33.50 1.64
CA ILE A 194 20.99 32.79 0.94
C ILE A 194 20.27 31.86 1.93
N ASP A 195 18.94 31.93 1.95
CA ASP A 195 18.11 30.94 2.62
C ASP A 195 18.09 29.63 1.81
N THR A 196 18.95 28.70 2.22
CA THR A 196 19.11 27.41 1.54
C THR A 196 17.87 26.52 1.63
N GLU A 197 17.06 26.67 2.68
CA GLU A 197 15.83 25.88 2.85
C GLU A 197 14.75 26.37 1.89
N ALA A 198 14.59 27.69 1.79
CA ALA A 198 13.69 28.30 0.81
C ALA A 198 14.11 27.99 -0.63
N GLN A 199 15.41 28.04 -0.93
CA GLN A 199 15.92 27.69 -2.26
C GLN A 199 15.71 26.21 -2.60
N CYS A 200 15.98 25.30 -1.67
CA CYS A 200 15.72 23.88 -1.85
C CYS A 200 14.23 23.63 -2.13
N ARG A 201 13.33 24.25 -1.34
CA ARG A 201 11.89 24.13 -1.53
C ARG A 201 11.42 24.71 -2.87
N SER A 202 12.01 25.82 -3.31
CA SER A 202 11.66 26.44 -4.60
C SER A 202 12.16 25.65 -5.80
N LEU A 203 13.35 25.05 -5.72
CA LEU A 203 14.01 24.39 -6.86
C LEU A 203 13.65 22.91 -6.95
N LEU A 204 13.47 22.24 -5.82
CA LEU A 204 13.30 20.80 -5.71
C LEU A 204 11.99 20.38 -5.02
N GLY A 205 11.22 21.32 -4.48
CA GLY A 205 9.91 21.03 -3.87
C GLY A 205 9.98 20.32 -2.51
N CYS A 206 11.17 20.15 -1.93
CA CYS A 206 11.39 19.44 -0.66
C CYS A 206 12.32 20.21 0.28
N GLY A 207 12.41 19.77 1.54
CA GLY A 207 13.36 20.32 2.51
C GLY A 207 14.80 19.86 2.28
N VAL A 208 15.78 20.60 2.80
CA VAL A 208 17.21 20.23 2.66
C VAL A 208 17.50 18.89 3.35
N GLU A 209 16.81 18.59 4.45
CA GLU A 209 16.99 17.35 5.22
C GLU A 209 16.39 16.10 4.54
N GLU A 210 15.55 16.31 3.52
CA GLU A 210 14.89 15.23 2.77
C GLU A 210 15.68 14.84 1.52
N LEU A 211 16.77 15.55 1.21
CA LEU A 211 17.51 15.39 -0.03
C LEU A 211 18.23 14.05 -0.14
N SER A 212 18.19 13.47 -1.34
CA SER A 212 19.14 12.43 -1.73
C SER A 212 20.56 12.99 -1.83
N LYS A 213 21.59 12.14 -1.67
CA LYS A 213 23.00 12.55 -1.81
C LYS A 213 23.27 13.21 -3.16
N ARG A 214 22.64 12.73 -4.24
CA ARG A 214 22.81 13.30 -5.58
C ARG A 214 22.12 14.67 -5.70
N ALA A 215 20.89 14.79 -5.21
CA ALA A 215 20.19 16.06 -5.20
C ALA A 215 20.89 17.12 -4.33
N ALA A 216 21.47 16.70 -3.19
CA ALA A 216 22.29 17.56 -2.35
C ALA A 216 23.56 18.07 -3.05
N SER A 217 24.22 17.23 -3.84
CA SER A 217 25.37 17.68 -4.66
C SER A 217 24.95 18.69 -5.73
N ASN A 218 23.85 18.45 -6.43
CA ASN A 218 23.32 19.39 -7.44
C ASN A 218 22.93 20.74 -6.80
N LEU A 219 22.31 20.70 -5.62
CA LEU A 219 21.97 21.91 -4.87
C LEU A 219 23.24 22.68 -4.44
N ILE A 220 24.29 21.98 -3.99
CA ILE A 220 25.58 22.61 -3.64
C ILE A 220 26.20 23.31 -4.85
N ASP A 221 26.19 22.67 -6.02
CA ASP A 221 26.73 23.26 -7.25
C ASP A 221 25.93 24.48 -7.70
N HIS A 222 24.60 24.44 -7.59
CA HIS A 222 23.74 25.60 -7.84
C HIS A 222 24.03 26.76 -6.88
N LEU A 223 24.15 26.48 -5.57
CA LEU A 223 24.44 27.51 -4.58
C LEU A 223 25.84 28.12 -4.77
N ARG A 224 26.83 27.33 -5.20
CA ARG A 224 28.17 27.82 -5.57
C ARG A 224 28.17 28.65 -6.86
N ALA A 225 27.33 28.30 -7.83
CA ALA A 225 27.16 29.13 -9.02
C ALA A 225 26.62 30.52 -8.63
N LEU A 226 25.63 30.59 -7.74
CA LEU A 226 25.13 31.85 -7.20
C LEU A 226 26.18 32.63 -6.40
N GLU A 227 27.05 31.95 -5.63
CA GLU A 227 28.22 32.56 -4.97
C GLU A 227 29.21 33.17 -5.99
N SER A 228 29.41 32.50 -7.12
CA SER A 228 30.28 33.02 -8.19
C SER A 228 29.67 34.22 -8.93
N GLU A 229 28.35 34.25 -9.14
CA GLU A 229 27.67 35.38 -9.79
C GLU A 229 27.61 36.62 -8.90
N SER A 230 27.45 36.43 -7.58
CA SER A 230 27.45 37.53 -6.60
C SER A 230 28.84 38.11 -6.32
N SER A 231 29.91 37.49 -6.82
CA SER A 231 31.31 37.94 -6.65
C SER A 231 31.94 38.59 -7.89
N ILE A 232 31.21 38.75 -9.01
CA ILE A 232 31.70 39.49 -10.19
C ILE A 232 31.49 41.01 -9.97
N PRO A 233 32.54 41.83 -9.84
CA PRO A 233 32.37 43.28 -9.73
C PRO A 233 31.89 43.85 -11.07
N ALA A 234 30.86 44.69 -11.00
CA ALA A 234 30.38 45.50 -12.11
C ALA A 234 31.56 46.19 -12.80
N ARG A 235 31.87 45.79 -14.05
CA ARG A 235 32.80 46.51 -14.91
C ARG A 235 32.23 47.91 -15.10
N ARG A 236 32.92 48.91 -14.51
CA ARG A 236 32.78 50.33 -14.86
C ARG A 236 32.85 50.46 -16.38
N ALA A 237 31.70 50.74 -17.00
CA ALA A 237 31.68 51.33 -18.33
C ALA A 237 32.21 52.76 -18.23
N VAL A 238 33.03 53.09 -19.23
CA VAL A 238 33.80 54.32 -19.45
C VAL A 238 32.94 55.58 -19.36
#